data_AF-A0A5R8W6I0-F1
#
_entry.id   AF-A0A5R8W6I0-F1
#
_cell.length_a   1.000
_cell.length_b   1.000
_cell.length_c   1.000
_cell.angle_alpha   90.00
_cell.angle_beta   90.00
_cell.angle_gamma   90.00
#
_symmetry.space_group_name_H-M   'P 1'
#
loop_
_entity.id
_entity.type
_entity.pdbx_description
1 polymer ?
#
loop_
_entity_poly.entity_id
_entity_poly.type
_entity_poly.pdbx_seq_one_letter_code
_entity_poly.pdbx_strand_id
1 'polypeptide(L)'
;MTAADETPEAPGGVIIPGEDALPNPDQSGHAKMPDNVDDDVYQAAAEQERVAAGLADYAPGEVPPATDPLPEESSEEADLAQRGLLGDDRRSQE
;
A
#
# COMPACT_ATOMS: atom_id res chain seq x y z
N MET A 1 8.42 -45.27 -59.86
CA MET A 1 9.58 -45.50 -58.97
C MET A 1 10.29 -44.17 -58.80
N THR A 2 9.91 -43.40 -57.79
CA THR A 2 10.55 -42.12 -57.45
C THR A 2 11.42 -42.36 -56.23
N ALA A 3 12.71 -42.09 -56.38
CA ALA A 3 13.75 -42.37 -55.41
C ALA A 3 13.47 -41.65 -54.09
N ALA A 4 13.68 -42.37 -52.99
CA ALA A 4 13.64 -41.85 -51.63
C ALA A 4 14.75 -40.79 -51.48
N ASP A 5 14.36 -39.59 -51.10
CA ASP A 5 15.27 -38.54 -50.64
C ASP A 5 15.68 -38.91 -49.20
N GLU A 6 16.69 -39.76 -49.07
CA GLU A 6 17.31 -40.11 -47.79
C GLU A 6 18.28 -38.99 -47.42
N THR A 7 17.79 -38.01 -46.67
CA THR A 7 18.64 -37.03 -45.99
C THR A 7 19.30 -37.70 -44.77
N PRO A 8 20.63 -37.67 -44.63
CA PRO A 8 21.30 -38.34 -43.53
C PRO A 8 21.05 -37.58 -42.22
N GLU A 9 20.32 -38.20 -41.29
CA GLU A 9 20.14 -37.66 -39.94
C GLU A 9 21.49 -37.54 -39.23
N ALA A 10 21.94 -36.31 -39.00
CA ALA A 10 23.10 -36.03 -38.17
C ALA A 10 22.82 -36.49 -36.72
N PRO A 11 23.75 -37.21 -36.05
CA PRO A 11 23.60 -37.60 -34.66
C PRO A 11 23.82 -36.35 -33.78
N GLY A 12 22.74 -35.60 -33.59
CA GLY A 12 22.74 -34.29 -32.95
C GLY A 12 21.60 -33.43 -33.46
N GLY A 13 20.42 -34.04 -33.67
CA GLY A 13 19.24 -33.37 -34.17
C GLY A 13 18.96 -32.10 -33.37
N VAL A 14 18.98 -30.96 -34.06
CA VAL A 14 18.59 -29.69 -33.47
C VAL A 14 17.10 -29.80 -33.14
N ILE A 15 16.78 -29.92 -31.85
CA ILE A 15 15.40 -29.84 -31.39
C ILE A 15 14.96 -28.40 -31.61
N ILE A 16 14.22 -28.16 -32.70
CA ILE A 16 13.52 -26.89 -32.92
C ILE A 16 12.36 -26.87 -31.91
N PRO A 17 12.34 -25.95 -30.93
CA PRO A 17 11.23 -25.86 -30.00
C PRO A 17 9.94 -25.59 -30.79
N GLY A 18 8.92 -26.42 -30.58
CA GLY A 18 7.60 -26.14 -31.13
C GLY A 18 7.08 -24.81 -30.60
N GLU A 19 6.49 -24.01 -31.47
CA GLU A 19 5.96 -22.67 -31.18
C GLU A 19 4.80 -22.70 -30.14
N ASP A 20 4.36 -23.89 -29.75
CA ASP A 20 3.17 -24.19 -28.96
C ASP A 20 3.47 -24.57 -27.50
N ALA A 21 4.71 -24.38 -27.03
CA ALA A 21 5.10 -24.71 -25.66
C ALA A 21 4.80 -23.59 -24.64
N LEU A 22 4.33 -22.42 -25.09
CA LEU A 22 3.97 -21.33 -24.21
C LEU A 22 2.47 -21.36 -23.94
N PRO A 23 2.03 -21.29 -22.67
CA PRO A 23 0.62 -21.12 -22.37
C PRO A 23 0.09 -19.86 -23.08
N ASN A 24 -1.12 -19.96 -23.62
CA ASN A 24 -1.77 -18.82 -24.27
C ASN A 24 -1.79 -17.63 -23.31
N PRO A 25 -1.45 -16.42 -23.79
CA PRO A 25 -1.46 -15.22 -22.95
C PRO A 25 -2.89 -14.98 -22.46
N ASP A 26 -3.15 -15.34 -21.21
CA ASP A 26 -4.41 -15.04 -20.55
C ASP A 26 -4.38 -13.57 -20.10
N GLN A 27 -5.29 -12.79 -20.67
CA GLN A 27 -5.50 -11.39 -20.30
C GLN A 27 -6.28 -11.23 -18.98
N SER A 28 -6.58 -12.34 -18.30
CA SER A 28 -7.15 -12.33 -16.93
C SER A 28 -6.27 -11.61 -15.90
N GLY A 29 -5.10 -11.10 -16.32
CA GLY A 29 -4.44 -9.94 -15.73
C GLY A 29 -3.80 -10.24 -14.39
N HIS A 30 -2.88 -9.37 -13.96
CA HIS A 30 -2.47 -9.34 -12.56
C HIS A 30 -3.75 -9.31 -11.73
N ALA A 31 -3.94 -10.32 -10.87
CA ALA A 31 -5.12 -10.47 -10.02
C ALA A 31 -5.57 -9.08 -9.57
N LYS A 32 -6.76 -8.65 -10.03
CA LYS A 32 -7.27 -7.31 -9.75
C LYS A 32 -7.19 -7.08 -8.24
N MET A 33 -6.79 -5.88 -7.81
CA MET A 33 -7.11 -5.47 -6.44
C MET A 33 -8.62 -5.68 -6.26
N PRO A 34 -9.05 -6.30 -5.14
CA PRO A 34 -10.46 -6.49 -4.87
C PRO A 34 -11.24 -5.18 -5.08
N ASP A 35 -12.44 -5.26 -5.64
CA ASP A 35 -13.23 -4.06 -5.96
C ASP A 35 -13.63 -3.23 -4.71
N ASN A 36 -13.46 -3.82 -3.51
CA ASN A 36 -13.72 -3.20 -2.21
C ASN A 36 -12.44 -3.14 -1.37
N VAL A 37 -11.41 -2.48 -1.91
CA VAL A 37 -10.25 -2.08 -1.12
C VAL A 37 -10.51 -0.68 -0.58
N ASP A 38 -10.52 -0.58 0.74
CA ASP A 38 -10.48 0.71 1.43
C ASP A 38 -9.01 1.03 1.72
N ASP A 39 -8.48 2.05 1.04
CA ASP A 39 -7.08 2.47 1.18
C ASP A 39 -6.75 2.81 2.64
N ASP A 40 -7.72 3.31 3.41
CA ASP A 40 -7.56 3.62 4.83
C ASP A 40 -7.32 2.36 5.66
N VAL A 41 -7.93 1.23 5.29
CA VAL A 41 -7.74 -0.06 5.96
C VAL A 41 -6.32 -0.59 5.73
N TYR A 42 -5.80 -0.47 4.50
CA TYR A 42 -4.43 -0.89 4.22
C TYR A 42 -3.40 0.02 4.88
N GLN A 43 -3.67 1.32 4.93
CA GLN A 43 -2.81 2.24 5.64
C GLN A 43 -2.76 1.90 7.13
N ALA A 44 -3.91 1.68 7.78
CA ALA A 44 -3.97 1.30 9.19
C ALA A 44 -3.26 -0.04 9.46
N ALA A 45 -3.42 -1.03 8.58
CA ALA A 45 -2.74 -2.31 8.70
C ALA A 45 -1.20 -2.17 8.60
N ALA A 46 -0.70 -1.37 7.65
CA ALA A 46 0.72 -1.12 7.51
C ALA A 46 1.32 -0.40 8.72
N GLU A 47 0.58 0.54 9.33
CA GLU A 47 0.99 1.21 10.55
C GLU A 47 1.09 0.23 11.73
N GLN A 48 0.11 -0.66 11.91
CA GLN A 48 0.15 -1.70 12.95
C GLN A 48 1.32 -2.68 12.75
N GLU A 49 1.62 -3.05 11.51
CA GLU A 49 2.78 -3.93 11.21
C GLU A 49 4.11 -3.28 11.61
N ARG A 50 4.25 -1.95 11.45
CA ARG A 50 5.45 -1.23 11.90
C ARG A 50 5.61 -1.28 13.42
N VAL A 51 4.50 -1.16 14.16
CA VAL A 51 4.50 -1.29 15.62
C VAL A 51 4.85 -2.72 16.03
N ALA A 52 4.21 -3.72 15.43
CA ALA A 52 4.48 -5.13 15.70
C ALA A 52 5.93 -5.52 15.37
N ALA A 53 6.52 -4.94 14.33
CA ALA A 53 7.92 -5.11 13.96
C ALA A 53 8.90 -4.35 14.88
N GLY A 54 8.40 -3.54 15.83
CA GLY A 54 9.21 -2.70 16.71
C GLY A 54 9.91 -1.55 15.98
N LEU A 55 9.45 -1.18 14.79
CA LEU A 55 9.96 -0.03 14.02
C LEU A 55 9.33 1.30 14.44
N ALA A 56 8.18 1.24 15.11
CA ALA A 56 7.46 2.37 15.67
C ALA A 56 6.95 2.02 17.07
N ASP A 57 6.86 3.01 17.94
CA ASP A 57 6.37 2.82 19.31
C ASP A 57 4.84 2.78 19.39
N TYR A 58 4.14 3.41 18.44
CA TYR A 58 2.68 3.50 18.38
C TYR A 58 2.19 3.70 16.95
N ALA A 59 0.94 3.32 16.68
CA ALA A 59 0.24 3.66 15.45
C ALA A 59 -0.49 5.02 15.62
N PRO A 60 -0.44 5.94 14.63
CA PRO A 60 -1.11 7.24 14.72
C PRO A 60 -2.58 7.18 15.13
N GLY A 61 -3.34 6.20 14.63
CA GLY A 61 -4.76 6.03 14.97
C GLY A 61 -5.04 5.52 16.38
N GLU A 62 -4.05 4.96 17.08
CA GLU A 62 -4.19 4.49 18.46
C GLU A 62 -3.93 5.59 19.49
N VAL A 63 -3.37 6.73 19.05
CA VAL A 63 -3.11 7.86 19.94
C VAL A 63 -4.44 8.57 20.23
N PRO A 64 -4.87 8.63 21.50
CA PRO A 64 -6.07 9.37 21.87
C PRO A 64 -5.95 10.84 21.41
N PRO A 65 -7.08 11.49 21.09
CA PRO A 65 -7.03 12.91 20.75
C PRO A 65 -6.44 13.70 21.92
N ALA A 66 -5.63 14.72 21.61
CA ALA A 66 -4.97 15.58 22.58
C ALA A 66 -5.94 16.58 23.25
N THR A 67 -7.06 16.09 23.76
CA THR A 67 -8.14 16.86 24.41
C THR A 67 -8.43 16.28 25.79
N ASP A 68 -7.36 16.04 26.56
CA ASP A 68 -7.44 15.87 28.00
C ASP A 68 -8.12 17.10 28.65
N PRO A 69 -8.95 16.92 29.69
CA PRO A 69 -9.58 18.05 30.37
C PRO A 69 -8.53 18.84 31.14
N LEU A 70 -8.53 20.17 30.96
CA LEU A 70 -7.61 21.05 31.66
C LEU A 70 -7.74 20.92 33.19
N PRO A 71 -6.62 20.97 33.94
CA PRO A 71 -6.67 21.04 35.39
C PRO A 71 -7.37 22.31 35.85
N GLU A 72 -8.01 22.28 37.03
CA GLU A 72 -8.83 23.39 37.56
C GLU A 72 -8.06 24.72 37.68
N GLU A 73 -6.74 24.65 37.86
CA GLU A 73 -5.85 25.82 37.95
C GLU A 73 -5.47 26.40 36.57
N SER A 74 -6.01 25.88 35.47
CA SER A 74 -5.71 26.35 34.12
C SER A 74 -6.33 27.71 33.82
N SER A 75 -5.63 28.51 33.01
CA SER A 75 -6.14 29.82 32.62
C SER A 75 -7.30 29.72 31.63
N GLU A 76 -8.16 30.75 31.62
CA GLU A 76 -9.29 30.85 30.68
C GLU A 76 -8.82 30.83 29.22
N GLU A 77 -7.66 31.43 28.89
CA GLU A 77 -7.04 31.32 27.58
C GLU A 77 -6.72 29.88 27.16
N ALA A 78 -6.36 29.01 28.10
CA ALA A 78 -6.04 27.63 27.80
C ALA A 78 -7.33 26.85 27.44
N ASP A 79 -8.43 27.09 28.15
CA ASP A 79 -9.74 26.51 27.82
C ASP A 79 -10.24 27.00 26.46
N LEU A 80 -10.05 28.29 26.15
CA LEU A 80 -10.35 28.83 24.83
C LEU A 80 -9.49 28.22 23.73
N ALA A 81 -8.20 27.99 23.99
CA ALA A 81 -7.29 27.35 23.02
C ALA A 81 -7.74 25.91 22.72
N GLN A 82 -8.08 25.14 23.74
CA GLN A 82 -8.54 23.75 23.56
C GLN A 82 -9.88 23.66 22.81
N ARG A 83 -10.74 24.66 22.97
CA ARG A 83 -11.98 24.80 22.20
C ARG A 83 -11.79 25.37 20.80
N GLY A 84 -10.57 25.73 20.43
CA GLY A 84 -10.27 26.40 19.15
C GLY A 84 -10.82 27.82 19.04
N LEU A 85 -11.18 28.44 20.17
CA LEU A 85 -11.73 29.80 20.25
C LEU A 85 -10.62 30.86 20.39
N LEU A 86 -9.37 30.45 20.55
CA LEU A 86 -8.21 31.33 20.64
C LEU A 86 -7.61 31.60 19.24
N GLY A 87 -8.29 32.39 18.40
CA GLY A 87 -7.71 32.85 17.12
C GLY A 87 -8.59 33.71 16.21
N ASP A 88 -8.34 35.03 16.21
CA ASP A 88 -8.06 35.89 15.04
C ASP A 88 -7.74 37.36 15.42
N ASP A 89 -8.10 37.81 16.63
CA ASP A 89 -7.90 39.22 17.04
C ASP A 89 -6.43 39.68 17.23
N ARG A 90 -5.47 38.76 17.36
CA ARG A 90 -4.05 39.11 17.58
C ARG A 90 -3.26 39.41 16.30
N ARG A 91 -3.82 39.15 15.12
CA ARG A 91 -3.15 39.40 13.82
C ARG A 91 -3.51 40.75 13.18
N SER A 92 -4.41 41.52 13.80
CA SER A 92 -4.91 42.80 13.27
C SER A 92 -4.38 44.03 14.02
N GLN A 93 -3.34 43.88 14.85
CA GLN A 93 -2.77 44.93 15.70
C GLN A 93 -1.27 45.17 15.40
N GLU A 94 -0.86 45.09 14.13
CA GLU A 94 0.48 45.52 13.67
C GLU A 94 0.39 46.34 12.39
#